data_AF-A0A9W6YSK0-F1
#
_entry.id   AF-A0A9W6YSK0-F1
#
_cell.length_a   1.000
_cell.length_b   1.000
_cell.length_c   1.000
_cell.angle_alpha   90.00
_cell.angle_beta   90.00
_cell.angle_gamma   90.00
#
_symmetry.space_group_name_H-M   'P 1'
#
loop_
_entity.id
_entity.type
_entity.pdbx_description
1 polymer ?
#
loop_
_entity_poly.entity_id
_entity_poly.type
_entity_poly.pdbx_seq_one_letter_code
_entity_poly.pdbx_strand_id
1 'polypeptide(L)'
;MVKSWWDDAIKDDANADSMIHGFISWYRNPSSYLYDSSLHYHVHNLTKKSLAQVLGEFKGLGSAIVFADRNKIIIRTSKTQVENSYAYGQYAISSIRAKPLFNFLELGVVRYWDLLVWMDQYNYAGSYCSEIEEKGNEQQELEFVSKWQIKNFLPPALQDEFEDWVLFILDAFIKHRQADAKSSQSPQATPRRTQITQILKNNRFALNKKNADVEEDFSKGVSEYFRSPLLKRVKALISKQNETILDPVMAEDFKFPLLAGSHLNLTNPTLELVKCICHILSLSRRRYLEIRMLRKELLNLFDVKEFSDEGQFKNPSTSLILPQWVCDYCNHTRDVDICRDDEAQIWNCEACDKPFNKLIIEEKLIFQFTKLMAKFLTQDFKCSKCSRIRESELSAHCNCSGSWVSTISKKDIFKRLKVYINVSDAYQFRLLKDVTDELLDG
;
A
#
# COMPACT_ATOMS: atom_id res chain seq x y z
N MET A 1 32.50 19.32 4.17
CA MET A 1 31.79 19.25 5.46
C MET A 1 31.18 17.87 5.67
N VAL A 2 30.06 17.50 5.02
CA VAL A 2 29.48 16.16 5.25
C VAL A 2 30.45 15.02 4.87
N LYS A 3 31.19 15.15 3.76
CA LYS A 3 32.23 14.17 3.38
C LYS A 3 33.35 14.05 4.41
N SER A 4 33.84 15.17 4.95
CA SER A 4 34.91 15.15 5.95
C SER A 4 34.43 14.56 7.27
N TRP A 5 33.19 14.87 7.69
CA TRP A 5 32.59 14.22 8.87
C TRP A 5 32.44 12.72 8.65
N TRP A 6 32.06 12.27 7.45
CA TRP A 6 31.99 10.85 7.12
C TRP A 6 33.37 10.17 7.23
N ASP A 7 34.41 10.80 6.66
CA ASP A 7 35.77 10.28 6.74
C ASP A 7 36.31 10.23 8.18
N ASP A 8 35.88 11.16 9.04
CA ASP A 8 36.26 11.20 10.45
C ASP A 8 35.42 10.23 11.31
N ALA A 9 34.15 10.00 10.96
CA ALA A 9 33.31 8.96 11.57
C ALA A 9 33.83 7.55 11.27
N ILE A 10 34.38 7.31 10.06
CA ILE A 10 35.09 6.06 9.73
C ILE A 10 36.33 5.85 10.62
N LYS A 11 36.92 6.93 11.16
CA LYS A 11 38.05 6.88 12.10
C LYS A 11 37.60 6.76 13.57
N ASP A 12 36.35 6.38 13.82
CA ASP A 12 35.73 6.27 15.16
C ASP A 12 35.64 7.59 15.95
N ASP A 13 35.53 8.75 15.28
CA ASP A 13 35.19 10.00 15.98
C ASP A 13 33.68 10.08 16.30
N ALA A 14 33.35 9.87 17.58
CA ALA A 14 31.98 9.94 18.10
C ALA A 14 31.30 11.31 17.87
N ASN A 15 32.06 12.40 17.83
CA ASN A 15 31.49 13.72 17.58
C ASN A 15 31.08 13.86 16.11
N ALA A 16 31.92 13.38 15.20
CA ALA A 16 31.62 13.41 13.77
C ALA A 16 30.37 12.57 13.45
N ASP A 17 30.26 11.39 14.06
CA ASP A 17 29.08 10.52 13.94
C ASP A 17 27.79 11.20 14.45
N SER A 18 27.86 11.81 15.63
CA SER A 18 26.75 12.58 16.20
C SER A 18 26.33 13.77 15.30
N MET A 19 27.29 14.44 14.65
CA MET A 19 27.00 15.54 13.72
C MET A 19 26.33 15.06 12.43
N ILE A 20 26.71 13.89 11.90
CA ILE A 20 26.07 13.29 10.73
C ILE A 20 24.61 12.95 11.04
N HIS A 21 24.36 12.34 12.20
CA HIS A 21 23.00 12.03 12.65
C HIS A 21 22.16 13.31 12.87
N GLY A 22 22.75 14.34 13.48
CA GLY A 22 22.09 15.63 13.73
C GLY A 22 21.85 16.47 12.47
N PHE A 23 22.60 16.24 11.39
CA PHE A 23 22.48 16.99 10.14
C PHE A 23 21.07 16.94 9.56
N ILE A 24 20.38 15.80 9.67
CA ILE A 24 19.01 15.61 9.17
C ILE A 24 18.02 16.51 9.89
N SER A 25 18.15 16.64 11.20
CA SER A 25 17.30 17.51 12.02
C SER A 25 17.60 18.98 11.74
N TRP A 26 18.88 19.33 11.59
CA TRP A 26 19.33 20.71 11.33
C TRP A 26 18.69 21.32 10.07
N TYR A 27 18.86 20.71 8.89
CA TYR A 27 18.37 21.33 7.65
C TYR A 27 16.83 21.36 7.52
N ARG A 28 16.14 20.56 8.34
CA ARG A 28 14.68 20.42 8.29
C ARG A 28 13.95 21.33 9.25
N ASN A 29 14.49 21.54 10.46
CA ASN A 29 13.80 22.31 11.49
C ASN A 29 13.86 23.81 11.17
N PRO A 30 12.70 24.49 11.01
CA PRO A 30 12.67 25.94 10.80
C PRO A 30 13.27 26.74 11.96
N SER A 31 13.34 26.15 13.14
CA SER A 31 13.92 26.77 14.35
C SER A 31 15.44 26.69 14.38
N SER A 32 16.07 25.93 13.48
CA SER A 32 17.52 25.84 13.38
C SER A 32 18.12 27.17 12.94
N TYR A 33 19.27 27.55 13.54
CA TYR A 33 20.07 28.64 13.01
C TYR A 33 20.54 28.31 11.58
N LEU A 34 20.49 29.30 10.69
CA LEU A 34 20.80 29.17 9.25
C LEU A 34 19.85 28.22 8.49
N TYR A 35 18.62 28.05 8.95
CA TYR A 35 17.59 27.34 8.19
C TYR A 35 17.30 28.04 6.85
N ASP A 36 17.33 27.28 5.76
CA ASP A 36 16.88 27.72 4.44
C ASP A 36 15.87 26.71 3.87
N SER A 37 14.66 27.21 3.60
CA SER A 37 13.58 26.44 2.99
C SER A 37 13.95 25.90 1.60
N SER A 38 14.79 26.61 0.85
CA SER A 38 15.25 26.21 -0.48
C SER A 38 16.15 24.99 -0.40
N LEU A 39 17.08 24.99 0.57
CA LEU A 39 17.94 23.84 0.84
C LEU A 39 17.11 22.60 1.19
N HIS A 40 16.11 22.72 2.08
CA HIS A 40 15.20 21.63 2.42
C HIS A 40 14.50 21.05 1.18
N TYR A 41 13.97 21.92 0.31
CA TYR A 41 13.33 21.52 -0.95
C TYR A 41 14.31 20.83 -1.91
N HIS A 42 15.53 21.35 -2.06
CA HIS A 42 16.54 20.76 -2.93
C HIS A 42 17.01 19.39 -2.44
N VAL A 43 17.30 19.24 -1.14
CA VAL A 43 17.66 17.95 -0.54
C VAL A 43 16.54 16.94 -0.76
N HIS A 44 15.29 17.32 -0.48
CA HIS A 44 14.13 16.45 -0.70
C HIS A 44 14.03 15.97 -2.16
N ASN A 45 14.18 16.87 -3.12
CA ASN A 45 14.12 16.53 -4.53
C ASN A 45 15.28 15.66 -4.98
N LEU A 46 16.48 15.90 -4.45
CA LEU A 46 17.66 15.06 -4.72
C LEU A 46 17.48 13.66 -4.13
N THR A 47 16.94 13.52 -2.92
CA THR A 47 16.60 12.21 -2.33
C THR A 47 15.57 11.46 -3.17
N LYS A 48 14.54 12.15 -3.68
CA LYS A 48 13.55 11.53 -4.58
C LYS A 48 14.20 11.08 -5.90
N LYS A 49 15.09 11.89 -6.46
CA LYS A 49 15.83 11.55 -7.68
C LYS A 49 16.80 10.39 -7.46
N SER A 50 17.53 10.37 -6.35
CA SER A 50 18.46 9.28 -6.01
C SER A 50 17.70 7.97 -5.80
N LEU A 51 16.57 7.99 -5.09
CA LEU A 51 15.71 6.82 -4.95
C LEU A 51 15.22 6.32 -6.32
N ALA A 52 14.73 7.21 -7.18
CA ALA A 52 14.32 6.83 -8.54
C ALA A 52 15.47 6.23 -9.36
N GLN A 53 16.70 6.71 -9.17
CA GLN A 53 17.88 6.18 -9.83
C GLN A 53 18.26 4.78 -9.31
N VAL A 54 18.26 4.56 -8.00
CA VAL A 54 18.47 3.22 -7.39
C VAL A 54 17.42 2.23 -7.91
N LEU A 55 16.17 2.66 -8.01
CA LEU A 55 15.08 1.87 -8.59
C LEU A 55 15.30 1.57 -10.08
N GLY A 56 15.89 2.51 -10.82
CA GLY A 56 16.33 2.30 -12.21
C GLY A 56 17.38 1.21 -12.33
N GLU A 57 18.33 1.15 -11.40
CA GLU A 57 19.36 0.10 -11.36
C GLU A 57 18.78 -1.28 -11.10
N PHE A 58 17.88 -1.41 -10.12
CA PHE A 58 17.18 -2.69 -9.88
C PHE A 58 16.40 -3.16 -11.11
N LYS A 59 15.76 -2.24 -11.84
CA LYS A 59 15.10 -2.56 -13.12
C LYS A 59 16.11 -3.01 -14.18
N GLY A 60 17.27 -2.36 -14.27
CA GLY A 60 18.35 -2.75 -15.17
C GLY A 60 18.89 -4.16 -14.90
N LEU A 61 18.92 -4.58 -13.64
CA LEU A 61 19.29 -5.95 -13.21
C LEU A 61 18.18 -7.00 -13.45
N GLY A 62 17.06 -6.61 -14.09
CA GLY A 62 15.96 -7.51 -14.41
C GLY A 62 14.95 -7.74 -13.28
N SER A 63 14.98 -6.91 -12.22
CA SER A 63 13.96 -6.94 -11.16
C SER A 63 12.78 -6.04 -11.46
N ALA A 64 11.57 -6.51 -11.17
CA ALA A 64 10.38 -5.67 -11.21
C ALA A 64 10.14 -5.06 -9.82
N ILE A 65 9.89 -3.76 -9.76
CA ILE A 65 9.63 -3.08 -8.48
C ILE A 65 8.14 -3.23 -8.15
N VAL A 66 7.85 -3.72 -6.94
CA VAL A 66 6.48 -3.85 -6.42
C VAL A 66 6.13 -2.64 -5.57
N PHE A 67 7.02 -2.27 -4.64
CA PHE A 67 6.84 -1.14 -3.75
C PHE A 67 8.20 -0.49 -3.46
N ALA A 68 8.19 0.82 -3.29
CA ALA A 68 9.36 1.57 -2.88
C ALA A 68 8.95 2.79 -2.07
N ASP A 69 9.52 2.86 -0.88
CA ASP A 69 9.54 4.03 -0.02
C ASP A 69 11.01 4.30 0.37
N ARG A 70 11.29 5.41 1.03
CA ARG A 70 12.65 5.83 1.43
C ARG A 70 13.34 4.81 2.33
N ASN A 71 12.55 4.10 3.14
CA ASN A 71 13.05 3.17 4.14
C ASN A 71 12.93 1.70 3.69
N LYS A 72 12.17 1.39 2.63
CA LYS A 72 11.85 0.01 2.24
C LYS A 72 11.65 -0.13 0.74
N ILE A 73 12.27 -1.13 0.14
CA ILE A 73 12.09 -1.48 -1.28
C ILE A 73 11.68 -2.95 -1.36
N ILE A 74 10.62 -3.25 -2.11
CA ILE A 74 10.17 -4.61 -2.42
C ILE A 74 10.37 -4.85 -3.92
N ILE A 75 11.21 -5.83 -4.22
CA ILE A 75 11.53 -6.25 -5.59
C ILE A 75 10.98 -7.65 -5.85
N ARG A 76 10.51 -7.86 -7.07
CA ARG A 76 10.13 -9.17 -7.61
C ARG A 76 11.24 -9.66 -8.53
N THR A 77 11.86 -10.77 -8.14
CA THR A 77 12.88 -11.47 -8.90
C THR A 77 12.26 -12.39 -9.96
N SER A 78 13.04 -12.75 -10.98
CA SER A 78 12.68 -13.81 -11.94
C SER A 78 12.93 -15.22 -11.38
N LYS A 79 13.63 -15.33 -10.25
CA LYS A 79 13.94 -16.59 -9.57
C LYS A 79 12.69 -17.17 -8.92
N THR A 80 12.62 -18.49 -8.93
CA THR A 80 11.45 -19.28 -8.50
C THR A 80 11.67 -20.05 -7.20
N GLN A 81 12.91 -20.08 -6.72
CA GLN A 81 13.29 -20.69 -5.43
C GLN A 81 13.91 -19.60 -4.57
N VAL A 82 13.66 -19.69 -3.26
CA VAL A 82 14.09 -18.70 -2.27
C VAL A 82 15.63 -18.64 -2.19
N GLU A 83 16.31 -19.79 -2.19
CA GLU A 83 17.79 -19.89 -2.19
C GLU A 83 18.43 -19.12 -3.36
N ASN A 84 17.88 -19.24 -4.57
CA ASN A 84 18.40 -18.52 -5.73
C ASN A 84 18.17 -17.00 -5.63
N SER A 85 17.14 -16.58 -4.88
CA SER A 85 16.86 -15.17 -4.62
C SER A 85 17.86 -14.57 -3.64
N TYR A 86 18.45 -15.37 -2.73
CA TYR A 86 19.55 -14.94 -1.85
C TYR A 86 20.78 -14.50 -2.63
N ALA A 87 21.30 -15.39 -3.47
CA ALA A 87 22.47 -15.11 -4.30
C ALA A 87 22.23 -13.90 -5.21
N TYR A 88 21.01 -13.77 -5.76
CA TYR A 88 20.63 -12.60 -6.54
C TYR A 88 20.59 -11.31 -5.70
N GLY A 89 20.03 -11.35 -4.49
CA GLY A 89 19.95 -10.21 -3.59
C GLY A 89 21.34 -9.67 -3.23
N GLN A 90 22.26 -10.56 -2.84
CA GLN A 90 23.64 -10.19 -2.54
C GLN A 90 24.38 -9.62 -3.76
N TYR A 91 24.22 -10.27 -4.93
CA TYR A 91 24.74 -9.75 -6.18
C TYR A 91 24.19 -8.36 -6.51
N ALA A 92 22.88 -8.14 -6.35
CA ALA A 92 22.26 -6.85 -6.64
C ALA A 92 22.78 -5.74 -5.71
N ILE A 93 22.91 -6.02 -4.41
CA ILE A 93 23.48 -5.07 -3.44
C ILE A 93 24.92 -4.73 -3.80
N SER A 94 25.77 -5.75 -4.05
CA SER A 94 27.17 -5.51 -4.43
C SER A 94 27.29 -4.69 -5.73
N SER A 95 26.42 -4.96 -6.71
CA SER A 95 26.41 -4.25 -8.00
C SER A 95 25.99 -2.78 -7.87
N ILE A 96 25.05 -2.49 -6.98
CA ILE A 96 24.60 -1.11 -6.72
C ILE A 96 25.68 -0.34 -5.94
N ARG A 97 26.27 -0.97 -4.91
CA ARG A 97 27.36 -0.37 -4.12
C ARG A 97 28.63 -0.13 -4.93
N ALA A 98 28.88 -0.89 -6.00
CA ALA A 98 30.01 -0.66 -6.88
C ALA A 98 29.92 0.66 -7.67
N LYS A 99 28.73 1.28 -7.75
CA LYS A 99 28.55 2.56 -8.45
C LYS A 99 28.89 3.73 -7.52
N PRO A 100 29.78 4.66 -7.92
CA PRO A 100 30.23 5.78 -7.10
C PRO A 100 29.12 6.64 -6.48
N LEU A 101 27.97 6.74 -7.15
CA LEU A 101 26.80 7.49 -6.69
C LEU A 101 26.15 6.90 -5.43
N PHE A 102 26.30 5.60 -5.20
CA PHE A 102 25.64 4.86 -4.13
C PHE A 102 26.63 4.29 -3.11
N ASN A 103 27.90 4.72 -3.14
CA ASN A 103 28.92 4.24 -2.21
C ASN A 103 28.55 4.48 -0.73
N PHE A 104 27.83 5.56 -0.45
CA PHE A 104 27.37 5.92 0.90
C PHE A 104 26.02 5.28 1.27
N LEU A 105 25.42 4.50 0.36
CA LEU A 105 24.13 3.87 0.58
C LEU A 105 24.32 2.50 1.23
N GLU A 106 23.77 2.34 2.43
CA GLU A 106 23.67 1.04 3.06
C GLU A 106 22.36 0.34 2.65
N LEU A 107 22.49 -0.81 2.01
CA LEU A 107 21.37 -1.67 1.63
C LEU A 107 21.54 -3.02 2.32
N GLY A 108 20.55 -3.42 3.12
CA GLY A 108 20.45 -4.74 3.72
C GLY A 108 19.18 -5.45 3.25
N VAL A 109 19.26 -6.76 3.03
CA VAL A 109 18.06 -7.57 2.79
C VAL A 109 17.49 -8.00 4.14
N VAL A 110 16.20 -7.71 4.37
CA VAL A 110 15.52 -8.05 5.64
C VAL A 110 14.70 -9.34 5.50
N ARG A 111 14.06 -9.57 4.35
CA ARG A 111 13.16 -10.72 4.13
C ARG A 111 13.26 -11.24 2.71
N TYR A 112 13.27 -12.57 2.57
CA TYR A 112 13.14 -13.29 1.31
C TYR A 112 11.72 -13.83 1.18
N TRP A 113 10.91 -13.18 0.36
CA TRP A 113 9.53 -13.59 0.12
C TRP A 113 9.45 -14.74 -0.89
N ASP A 114 8.73 -15.80 -0.53
CA ASP A 114 8.42 -16.91 -1.44
C ASP A 114 7.11 -16.66 -2.20
N LEU A 115 6.07 -16.26 -1.46
CA LEU A 115 4.80 -15.76 -2.00
C LEU A 115 4.45 -14.46 -1.28
N LEU A 116 4.09 -13.43 -2.04
CA LEU A 116 3.60 -12.17 -1.50
C LEU A 116 2.37 -11.72 -2.28
N VAL A 117 1.25 -11.59 -1.57
CA VAL A 117 0.06 -10.87 -2.01
C VAL A 117 0.17 -9.47 -1.44
N TRP A 118 0.37 -8.49 -2.31
CA TRP A 118 0.62 -7.10 -1.95
C TRP A 118 -0.46 -6.19 -2.54
N MET A 119 -1.23 -5.53 -1.68
CA MET A 119 -2.18 -4.48 -2.07
C MET A 119 -1.55 -3.10 -1.81
N ASP A 120 -1.17 -2.84 -0.57
CA ASP A 120 -0.45 -1.64 -0.13
C ASP A 120 0.39 -1.94 1.13
N GLN A 121 1.01 -0.92 1.72
CA GLN A 121 1.87 -1.07 2.90
C GLN A 121 1.15 -1.56 4.17
N TYR A 122 -0.19 -1.47 4.19
CA TYR A 122 -1.04 -1.86 5.31
C TYR A 122 -1.80 -3.16 5.06
N ASN A 123 -1.83 -3.61 3.81
CA ASN A 123 -2.62 -4.74 3.34
C ASN A 123 -1.74 -5.66 2.50
N TYR A 124 -1.14 -6.65 3.15
CA TYR A 124 -0.32 -7.66 2.51
C TYR A 124 -0.32 -8.96 3.31
N ALA A 125 -0.14 -10.07 2.61
CA ALA A 125 0.11 -11.35 3.23
C ALA A 125 1.04 -12.20 2.39
N GLY A 126 1.81 -13.05 3.05
CA GLY A 126 2.78 -13.87 2.35
C GLY A 126 3.60 -14.77 3.26
N SER A 127 4.35 -15.66 2.61
CA SER A 127 5.36 -16.49 3.23
C SER A 127 6.74 -15.92 2.95
N TYR A 128 7.59 -15.82 3.98
CA TYR A 128 8.97 -15.39 3.84
C TYR A 128 9.93 -16.18 4.72
N CYS A 129 11.21 -16.01 4.44
CA CYS A 129 12.33 -16.50 5.25
C CYS A 129 13.27 -15.31 5.54
N SER A 130 13.76 -15.21 6.77
CA SER A 130 14.68 -14.12 7.18
C SER A 130 16.12 -14.48 6.86
N GLU A 131 16.56 -15.68 7.24
CA GLU A 131 17.91 -16.19 7.00
C GLU A 131 17.86 -17.54 6.28
N ILE A 132 18.68 -17.68 5.25
CA ILE A 132 18.77 -18.91 4.47
C ILE A 132 19.93 -19.72 5.02
N GLU A 133 19.60 -20.78 5.76
CA GLU A 133 20.59 -21.74 6.22
C GLU A 133 21.13 -22.55 5.02
N GLU A 134 22.44 -22.47 4.76
CA GLU A 134 23.11 -23.25 3.70
C GLU A 134 23.24 -24.75 4.07
N LYS A 135 22.80 -25.16 5.26
CA LYS A 135 23.02 -26.52 5.80
C LYS A 135 21.85 -27.45 5.47
N GLY A 136 21.90 -28.03 4.26
CA GLY A 136 21.49 -29.41 3.97
C GLY A 136 19.99 -29.74 3.92
N ASN A 137 19.47 -29.97 2.70
CA ASN A 137 18.32 -30.82 2.30
C ASN A 137 16.98 -30.77 3.07
N GLU A 138 16.83 -30.02 4.15
CA GLU A 138 15.56 -29.81 4.85
C GLU A 138 14.84 -28.60 4.23
N GLN A 139 13.53 -28.75 4.01
CA GLN A 139 12.71 -27.69 3.47
C GLN A 139 12.77 -26.51 4.43
N GLN A 140 13.25 -25.34 3.97
CA GLN A 140 13.31 -24.13 4.78
C GLN A 140 11.96 -23.85 5.43
N GLU A 141 11.95 -23.64 6.74
CA GLU A 141 10.76 -23.22 7.47
C GLU A 141 10.38 -21.82 7.01
N LEU A 142 9.20 -21.71 6.40
CA LEU A 142 8.66 -20.43 5.93
C LEU A 142 7.75 -19.85 7.01
N GLU A 143 8.05 -18.62 7.43
CA GLU A 143 7.18 -17.85 8.30
C GLU A 143 6.03 -17.26 7.49
N PHE A 144 4.83 -17.25 8.07
CA PHE A 144 3.65 -16.62 7.49
C PHE A 144 3.36 -15.30 8.18
N VAL A 145 3.18 -14.23 7.40
CA VAL A 145 2.68 -12.95 7.90
C VAL A 145 1.44 -12.54 7.12
N SER A 146 0.42 -12.12 7.86
CA SER A 146 -0.83 -11.61 7.35
C SER A 146 -1.13 -10.28 8.05
N LYS A 147 -1.01 -9.16 7.33
CA LYS A 147 -1.37 -7.82 7.82
C LYS A 147 -2.45 -7.25 6.92
N TRP A 148 -3.67 -7.11 7.44
CA TRP A 148 -4.79 -6.54 6.72
C TRP A 148 -5.47 -5.48 7.56
N GLN A 149 -5.30 -4.22 7.18
CA GLN A 149 -6.03 -3.12 7.78
C GLN A 149 -7.49 -3.06 7.30
N ILE A 150 -7.77 -3.47 6.06
CA ILE A 150 -9.13 -3.47 5.50
C ILE A 150 -10.12 -4.32 6.32
N LYS A 151 -9.63 -5.34 7.03
CA LYS A 151 -10.45 -6.17 7.92
C LYS A 151 -11.06 -5.33 9.06
N ASN A 152 -10.32 -4.35 9.57
CA ASN A 152 -10.75 -3.52 10.71
C ASN A 152 -11.94 -2.62 10.34
N PHE A 153 -12.20 -2.41 9.05
CA PHE A 153 -13.37 -1.67 8.56
C PHE A 153 -14.60 -2.56 8.36
N LEU A 154 -14.46 -3.89 8.47
CA LEU A 154 -15.58 -4.83 8.47
C LEU A 154 -16.15 -4.98 9.89
N PRO A 155 -17.43 -5.37 10.03
CA PRO A 155 -18.00 -5.64 11.33
C PRO A 155 -17.28 -6.77 12.07
N PRO A 156 -17.18 -6.72 13.41
CA PRO A 156 -16.42 -7.68 14.21
C PRO A 156 -16.71 -9.15 13.86
N ALA A 157 -17.97 -9.51 13.64
CA ALA A 157 -18.39 -10.87 13.31
C ALA A 157 -17.80 -11.42 11.99
N LEU A 158 -17.32 -10.56 11.09
CA LEU A 158 -16.79 -10.93 9.78
C LEU A 158 -15.26 -10.79 9.69
N GLN A 159 -14.60 -10.28 10.73
CA GLN A 159 -13.15 -10.06 10.72
C GLN A 159 -12.40 -11.40 10.74
N ASP A 160 -12.81 -12.32 11.61
CA ASP A 160 -12.22 -13.67 11.70
C ASP A 160 -12.45 -14.45 10.40
N GLU A 161 -13.66 -14.38 9.85
CA GLU A 161 -13.99 -15.00 8.56
C GLU A 161 -13.07 -14.49 7.45
N PHE A 162 -12.82 -13.17 7.42
CA PHE A 162 -11.94 -12.58 6.42
C PHE A 162 -10.52 -13.13 6.52
N GLU A 163 -9.96 -13.25 7.73
CA GLU A 163 -8.61 -13.79 7.93
C GLU A 163 -8.50 -15.25 7.49
N ASP A 164 -9.47 -16.08 7.89
CA ASP A 164 -9.53 -17.49 7.52
C ASP A 164 -9.57 -17.66 5.99
N TRP A 165 -10.39 -16.86 5.31
CA TRP A 165 -10.47 -16.88 3.85
C TRP A 165 -9.16 -16.45 3.18
N VAL A 166 -8.47 -15.45 3.72
CA VAL A 166 -7.17 -15.04 3.17
C VAL A 166 -6.13 -16.14 3.36
N LEU A 167 -6.06 -16.76 4.53
CA LEU A 167 -5.14 -17.88 4.78
C LEU A 167 -5.42 -19.06 3.85
N PHE A 168 -6.70 -19.41 3.68
CA PHE A 168 -7.11 -20.47 2.77
C PHE A 168 -6.76 -20.16 1.30
N ILE A 169 -6.91 -18.91 0.87
CA ILE A 169 -6.51 -18.46 -0.47
C ILE A 169 -5.00 -18.55 -0.66
N LEU A 170 -4.20 -18.17 0.36
CA LEU A 170 -2.74 -18.28 0.31
C LEU A 170 -2.29 -19.73 0.21
N ASP A 171 -2.88 -20.62 1.01
CA ASP A 171 -2.63 -22.06 0.95
C ASP A 171 -2.99 -22.64 -0.43
N ALA A 172 -4.13 -22.23 -1.00
CA ALA A 172 -4.50 -22.61 -2.37
C ALA A 172 -3.46 -22.14 -3.41
N PHE A 173 -2.91 -20.93 -3.27
CA PHE A 173 -1.84 -20.45 -4.15
C PHE A 173 -0.54 -21.27 -4.01
N ILE A 174 -0.18 -21.65 -2.78
CA ILE A 174 1.01 -22.48 -2.53
C ILE A 174 0.82 -23.88 -3.13
N LYS A 175 -0.33 -24.52 -2.88
CA LYS A 175 -0.68 -25.84 -3.42
C LYS A 175 -0.67 -25.85 -4.94
N HIS A 176 -1.30 -24.88 -5.59
CA HIS A 176 -1.29 -24.79 -7.04
C HIS A 176 0.12 -24.62 -7.61
N ARG A 177 0.96 -23.80 -6.96
CA ARG A 177 2.34 -23.61 -7.39
C ARG A 177 3.18 -24.89 -7.25
N GLN A 178 2.96 -25.66 -6.18
CA GLN A 178 3.61 -26.96 -5.98
C GLN A 178 3.13 -27.98 -7.02
N ALA A 179 1.83 -28.00 -7.35
CA ALA A 179 1.28 -28.82 -8.42
C ALA A 179 1.87 -28.45 -9.79
N ASP A 180 2.02 -27.16 -10.12
CA ASP A 180 2.69 -26.68 -11.33
C ASP A 180 4.17 -27.11 -11.39
N ALA A 181 4.84 -27.10 -10.24
CA ALA A 181 6.24 -27.52 -10.14
C ALA A 181 6.38 -29.03 -10.38
N LYS A 182 5.48 -29.84 -9.82
CA LYS A 182 5.45 -31.32 -10.00
C LYS A 182 5.02 -31.72 -11.41
N SER A 183 4.03 -31.06 -12.01
CA SER A 183 3.58 -31.35 -13.39
C SER A 183 4.62 -31.00 -14.46
N SER A 184 5.49 -30.04 -14.17
CA SER A 184 6.63 -29.68 -15.03
C SER A 184 7.83 -30.64 -14.89
N GLN A 185 7.79 -31.55 -13.91
CA GLN A 185 8.76 -32.64 -13.73
C GLN A 185 8.17 -33.94 -14.29
N SER A 186 8.07 -34.05 -15.61
CA SER A 186 7.88 -35.36 -16.26
C SER A 186 9.18 -36.18 -16.17
N PRO A 187 9.13 -37.54 -16.14
CA PRO A 187 10.27 -38.37 -15.72
C PRO A 187 11.45 -38.47 -16.71
N GLN A 188 11.46 -37.71 -17.81
CA GLN A 188 12.40 -37.93 -18.92
C GLN A 188 13.11 -36.67 -19.44
N ALA A 189 13.26 -35.61 -18.63
CA ALA A 189 14.15 -34.51 -19.00
C ALA A 189 15.02 -34.04 -17.81
N THR A 190 16.29 -33.83 -18.12
CA THR A 190 17.45 -33.54 -17.27
C THR A 190 17.24 -32.49 -16.16
N PRO A 191 18.00 -32.59 -15.05
CA PRO A 191 17.80 -31.78 -13.86
C PRO A 191 18.51 -30.43 -14.01
N ARG A 192 17.93 -29.47 -14.73
CA ARG A 192 18.24 -28.04 -14.57
C ARG A 192 17.19 -27.21 -15.29
N ARG A 193 16.41 -26.44 -14.52
CA ARG A 193 15.55 -25.36 -15.03
C ARG A 193 16.40 -24.41 -15.88
N THR A 194 16.26 -24.46 -17.21
CA THR A 194 16.70 -23.35 -18.06
C THR A 194 15.55 -22.36 -18.21
N GLN A 195 15.87 -21.07 -18.24
CA GLN A 195 14.92 -19.95 -18.31
C GLN A 195 14.09 -19.94 -19.61
N ILE A 196 14.30 -20.89 -20.52
CA ILE A 196 13.78 -20.96 -21.88
C ILE A 196 12.30 -21.41 -21.89
N THR A 197 11.88 -22.31 -20.99
CA THR A 197 10.50 -22.80 -20.95
C THR A 197 9.49 -21.75 -20.51
N GLN A 198 9.90 -20.76 -19.70
CA GLN A 198 9.05 -19.63 -19.32
C GLN A 198 8.90 -18.59 -20.44
N ILE A 199 9.93 -18.39 -21.26
CA ILE A 199 9.87 -17.51 -22.44
C ILE A 199 8.90 -18.09 -23.48
N LEU A 200 8.91 -19.42 -23.67
CA LEU A 200 7.97 -20.09 -24.59
C LEU A 200 6.51 -20.06 -24.09
N LYS A 201 6.27 -20.18 -22.78
CA LYS A 201 4.92 -20.02 -22.20
C LYS A 201 4.43 -18.57 -22.27
N ASN A 202 5.29 -17.58 -22.01
CA ASN A 202 4.92 -16.16 -22.16
C ASN A 202 4.64 -15.78 -23.63
N ASN A 203 5.37 -16.35 -24.59
CA ASN A 203 5.13 -16.09 -26.02
C ASN A 203 3.85 -16.78 -26.56
N ARG A 204 3.41 -17.90 -25.98
CA ARG A 204 2.13 -18.53 -26.36
C ARG A 204 0.91 -17.67 -26.00
N PHE A 205 0.98 -16.90 -24.91
CA PHE A 205 -0.06 -15.94 -24.54
C PHE A 205 -0.21 -14.78 -25.54
N ALA A 206 0.79 -14.51 -26.38
CA ALA A 206 0.75 -13.42 -27.35
C ALA A 206 0.11 -13.78 -28.70
N LEU A 207 -0.06 -15.08 -29.03
CA LEU A 207 -0.39 -15.51 -30.40
C LEU A 207 -1.73 -16.22 -30.59
N ASN A 208 -2.36 -16.78 -29.55
CA ASN A 208 -3.61 -17.52 -29.73
C ASN A 208 -4.84 -16.74 -29.28
N LYS A 209 -5.31 -15.86 -30.17
CA LYS A 209 -6.67 -15.32 -30.16
C LYS A 209 -7.54 -16.14 -31.13
N LYS A 210 -7.96 -17.34 -30.72
CA LYS A 210 -9.08 -18.07 -31.34
C LYS A 210 -9.96 -18.68 -30.25
N ASN A 211 -11.27 -18.46 -30.40
CA ASN A 211 -12.32 -18.53 -29.38
C ASN A 211 -12.75 -19.96 -28.96
N ALA A 212 -11.83 -20.93 -28.84
CA ALA A 212 -12.20 -22.31 -28.49
C ALA A 212 -11.50 -22.87 -27.23
N ASP A 213 -10.36 -22.31 -26.81
CA ASP A 213 -9.60 -22.82 -25.65
C ASP A 213 -9.94 -22.12 -24.32
N VAL A 214 -10.94 -21.22 -24.33
CA VAL A 214 -11.26 -20.41 -23.14
C VAL A 214 -11.96 -21.23 -22.07
N GLU A 215 -12.72 -22.27 -22.40
CA GLU A 215 -13.46 -23.08 -21.40
C GLU A 215 -12.61 -24.13 -20.67
N GLU A 216 -11.58 -24.70 -21.30
CA GLU A 216 -10.74 -25.74 -20.67
C GLU A 216 -9.73 -25.19 -19.65
N ASP A 217 -9.30 -23.92 -19.77
CA ASP A 217 -8.35 -23.29 -18.84
C ASP A 217 -8.99 -22.90 -17.49
N PHE A 218 -10.33 -22.84 -17.38
CA PHE A 218 -11.01 -22.55 -16.10
C PHE A 218 -11.08 -23.74 -15.16
N SER A 219 -11.11 -24.96 -15.69
CA SER A 219 -11.28 -26.20 -14.92
C SER A 219 -9.99 -26.64 -14.20
N LYS A 220 -8.88 -25.92 -14.38
CA LYS A 220 -7.59 -26.19 -13.72
C LYS A 220 -7.05 -24.99 -12.92
N GLY A 221 -7.89 -23.97 -12.69
CA GLY A 221 -7.50 -22.74 -12.00
C GLY A 221 -7.41 -22.89 -10.48
N VAL A 222 -6.75 -21.93 -9.82
CA VAL A 222 -6.63 -21.92 -8.33
C VAL A 222 -8.00 -21.78 -7.65
N SER A 223 -8.96 -21.17 -8.32
CA SER A 223 -10.30 -20.92 -7.80
C SER A 223 -11.08 -22.21 -7.60
N GLU A 224 -10.69 -23.33 -8.21
CA GLU A 224 -11.35 -24.62 -7.96
C GLU A 224 -11.24 -25.01 -6.47
N TYR A 225 -10.08 -24.76 -5.86
CA TYR A 225 -9.82 -25.11 -4.45
C TYR A 225 -10.78 -24.40 -3.48
N PHE A 226 -11.25 -23.19 -3.82
CA PHE A 226 -12.01 -22.36 -2.89
C PHE A 226 -13.36 -21.85 -3.40
N ARG A 227 -13.70 -22.01 -4.67
CA ARG A 227 -14.97 -21.53 -5.25
C ARG A 227 -16.19 -22.16 -4.60
N SER A 228 -16.24 -23.49 -4.50
CA SER A 228 -17.42 -24.16 -3.94
C SER A 228 -17.57 -23.96 -2.42
N PRO A 229 -16.49 -24.01 -1.61
CA PRO A 229 -16.57 -23.66 -0.19
C PRO A 229 -16.98 -22.19 0.02
N LEU A 230 -16.45 -21.26 -0.77
CA LEU A 230 -16.73 -19.83 -0.63
C LEU A 230 -18.19 -19.52 -0.92
N LEU A 231 -18.75 -20.04 -2.01
CA LEU A 231 -20.17 -19.83 -2.35
C LEU A 231 -21.11 -20.39 -1.28
N LYS A 232 -20.81 -21.57 -0.72
CA LYS A 232 -21.60 -22.17 0.37
C LYS A 232 -21.53 -21.32 1.63
N ARG A 233 -20.33 -20.87 2.00
CA ARG A 233 -20.13 -20.05 3.22
C ARG A 233 -20.80 -18.69 3.09
N VAL A 234 -20.67 -18.01 1.95
CA VAL A 234 -21.31 -16.71 1.72
C VAL A 234 -22.83 -16.82 1.79
N LYS A 235 -23.44 -17.87 1.24
CA LYS A 235 -24.88 -18.12 1.41
C LYS A 235 -25.27 -18.29 2.89
N ALA A 236 -24.48 -19.06 3.65
CA ALA A 236 -24.72 -19.23 5.09
C ALA A 236 -24.57 -17.90 5.86
N LEU A 237 -23.60 -17.06 5.50
CA LEU A 237 -23.41 -15.74 6.09
C LEU A 237 -24.56 -14.78 5.78
N ILE A 238 -25.10 -14.81 4.55
CA ILE A 238 -26.28 -14.03 4.18
C ILE A 238 -27.49 -14.43 5.05
N SER A 239 -27.76 -15.74 5.18
CA SER A 239 -28.83 -16.23 6.03
C SER A 239 -28.62 -15.81 7.50
N LYS A 240 -27.42 -16.01 8.04
CA LYS A 240 -27.07 -15.60 9.40
C LYS A 240 -27.27 -14.11 9.60
N GLN A 241 -26.80 -13.26 8.68
CA GLN A 241 -26.98 -11.81 8.74
C GLN A 241 -28.47 -11.44 8.80
N ASN A 242 -29.30 -12.03 7.94
CA ASN A 242 -30.73 -11.73 7.88
C ASN A 242 -31.47 -12.16 9.15
N GLU A 243 -31.10 -13.30 9.75
CA GLU A 243 -31.64 -13.76 11.03
C GLU A 243 -31.18 -12.85 12.18
N THR A 244 -29.91 -12.46 12.18
CA THR A 244 -29.29 -11.71 13.28
C THR A 244 -29.74 -10.24 13.32
N ILE A 245 -30.07 -9.64 12.16
CA ILE A 245 -30.59 -8.27 12.09
C ILE A 245 -31.95 -8.14 12.78
N LEU A 246 -32.72 -9.23 12.93
CA LEU A 246 -34.00 -9.20 13.61
C LEU A 246 -33.86 -9.00 15.13
N ASP A 247 -32.73 -9.40 15.71
CA ASP A 247 -32.45 -9.28 17.13
C ASP A 247 -31.56 -8.06 17.43
N PRO A 248 -32.06 -7.03 18.15
CA PRO A 248 -31.35 -5.77 18.33
C PRO A 248 -30.01 -5.87 19.08
N VAL A 249 -29.82 -6.90 19.90
CA VAL A 249 -28.57 -7.14 20.63
C VAL A 249 -27.49 -7.69 19.70
N MET A 250 -27.83 -8.66 18.84
CA MET A 250 -26.86 -9.26 17.93
C MET A 250 -26.64 -8.42 16.67
N ALA A 251 -27.54 -7.48 16.36
CA ALA A 251 -27.36 -6.51 15.30
C ALA A 251 -26.13 -5.61 15.51
N GLU A 252 -25.65 -5.45 16.75
CA GLU A 252 -24.44 -4.66 17.04
C GLU A 252 -23.17 -5.29 16.45
N ASP A 253 -23.09 -6.62 16.43
CA ASP A 253 -21.94 -7.36 15.90
C ASP A 253 -21.76 -7.17 14.38
N PHE A 254 -22.83 -6.74 13.70
CA PHE A 254 -22.87 -6.45 12.27
C PHE A 254 -22.79 -4.95 11.94
N LYS A 255 -22.67 -4.06 12.94
CA LYS A 255 -22.43 -2.64 12.71
C LYS A 255 -20.99 -2.40 12.26
N PHE A 256 -20.82 -1.51 11.28
CA PHE A 256 -19.49 -1.13 10.81
C PHE A 256 -18.79 -0.24 11.84
N PRO A 257 -17.52 -0.51 12.18
CA PRO A 257 -16.75 0.34 13.07
C PRO A 257 -16.42 1.68 12.41
N LEU A 258 -16.49 2.76 13.21
CA LEU A 258 -16.09 4.10 12.80
C LEU A 258 -14.63 4.32 13.21
N LEU A 259 -13.72 4.19 12.25
CA LEU A 259 -12.30 4.45 12.41
C LEU A 259 -11.95 5.84 11.87
N ALA A 260 -10.79 6.39 12.26
CA ALA A 260 -10.31 7.69 11.77
C ALA A 260 -10.32 7.79 10.23
N GLY A 261 -9.99 6.70 9.54
CA GLY A 261 -10.00 6.62 8.08
C GLY A 261 -11.36 6.39 7.41
N SER A 262 -12.45 6.17 8.15
CA SER A 262 -13.75 5.73 7.61
C SER A 262 -14.47 6.86 6.86
N HIS A 263 -14.58 6.76 5.55
CA HIS A 263 -15.25 7.79 4.72
C HIS A 263 -16.44 7.28 3.89
N LEU A 264 -16.57 5.96 3.75
CA LEU A 264 -17.65 5.33 3.00
C LEU A 264 -18.86 5.09 3.90
N ASN A 265 -20.04 5.19 3.30
CA ASN A 265 -21.28 4.77 3.94
C ASN A 265 -21.56 3.33 3.52
N LEU A 266 -21.11 2.38 4.33
CA LEU A 266 -21.28 0.94 4.07
C LEU A 266 -22.62 0.46 4.64
N THR A 267 -23.34 -0.36 3.88
CA THR A 267 -24.70 -0.79 4.22
C THR A 267 -24.80 -2.30 4.44
N ASN A 268 -24.21 -3.12 3.56
CA ASN A 268 -24.32 -4.57 3.61
C ASN A 268 -22.98 -5.24 4.01
N PRO A 269 -22.85 -5.74 5.26
CA PRO A 269 -21.64 -6.37 5.77
C PRO A 269 -21.07 -7.49 4.91
N THR A 270 -21.89 -8.49 4.58
CA THR A 270 -21.41 -9.67 3.84
C THR A 270 -21.01 -9.30 2.41
N LEU A 271 -21.69 -8.32 1.81
CA LEU A 271 -21.30 -7.81 0.49
C LEU A 271 -19.93 -7.12 0.53
N GLU A 272 -19.63 -6.33 1.57
CA GLU A 272 -18.31 -5.70 1.73
C GLU A 272 -17.20 -6.72 1.96
N LEU A 273 -17.46 -7.77 2.74
CA LEU A 273 -16.53 -8.90 2.89
C LEU A 273 -16.19 -9.52 1.52
N VAL A 274 -17.22 -9.83 0.73
CA VAL A 274 -17.06 -10.41 -0.62
C VAL A 274 -16.27 -9.47 -1.53
N LYS A 275 -16.54 -8.16 -1.51
CA LYS A 275 -15.77 -7.18 -2.28
C LYS A 275 -14.31 -7.16 -1.89
N CYS A 276 -13.99 -7.22 -0.59
CA CYS A 276 -12.61 -7.27 -0.10
C CYS A 276 -11.89 -8.53 -0.61
N ILE A 277 -12.49 -9.71 -0.43
CA ILE A 277 -11.91 -11.00 -0.89
C ILE A 277 -11.71 -10.99 -2.41
N CYS A 278 -12.73 -10.60 -3.18
CA CYS A 278 -12.61 -10.52 -4.64
C CYS A 278 -11.54 -9.51 -5.09
N HIS A 279 -11.37 -8.40 -4.36
CA HIS A 279 -10.34 -7.42 -4.68
C HIS A 279 -8.93 -7.98 -4.48
N ILE A 280 -8.69 -8.67 -3.35
CA ILE A 280 -7.41 -9.33 -3.06
C ILE A 280 -7.06 -10.33 -4.15
N LEU A 281 -8.03 -11.16 -4.55
CA LEU A 281 -7.84 -12.10 -5.65
C LEU A 281 -7.49 -11.37 -6.95
N SER A 282 -8.20 -10.28 -7.26
CA SER A 282 -8.04 -9.48 -8.47
C SER A 282 -6.67 -8.79 -8.60
N LEU A 283 -5.85 -8.77 -7.54
CA LEU A 283 -4.47 -8.27 -7.61
C LEU A 283 -3.63 -9.09 -8.61
N SER A 284 -3.97 -10.36 -8.83
CA SER A 284 -3.29 -11.21 -9.80
C SER A 284 -3.78 -10.96 -11.23
N ARG A 285 -2.99 -10.22 -12.01
CA ARG A 285 -3.29 -9.98 -13.44
C ARG A 285 -3.37 -11.24 -14.28
N ARG A 286 -2.67 -12.32 -13.88
CA ARG A 286 -2.63 -13.59 -14.63
C ARG A 286 -3.96 -14.34 -14.58
N ARG A 287 -4.75 -14.15 -13.53
CA ARG A 287 -5.98 -14.91 -13.26
C ARG A 287 -7.23 -14.03 -13.33
N TYR A 288 -7.13 -12.89 -14.01
CA TYR A 288 -8.19 -11.89 -14.04
C TYR A 288 -9.54 -12.46 -14.49
N LEU A 289 -9.56 -13.30 -15.54
CA LEU A 289 -10.80 -13.82 -16.11
C LEU A 289 -11.49 -14.82 -15.16
N GLU A 290 -10.71 -15.70 -14.54
CA GLU A 290 -11.14 -16.66 -13.52
C GLU A 290 -11.78 -15.96 -12.32
N ILE A 291 -11.11 -14.94 -11.79
CA ILE A 291 -11.58 -14.17 -10.64
C ILE A 291 -12.81 -13.32 -11.00
N ARG A 292 -12.87 -12.81 -12.23
CA ARG A 292 -14.02 -12.06 -12.73
C ARG A 292 -15.27 -12.94 -12.76
N MET A 293 -15.17 -14.21 -13.18
CA MET A 293 -16.28 -15.15 -13.14
C MET A 293 -16.73 -15.44 -11.70
N LEU A 294 -15.78 -15.72 -10.80
CA LEU A 294 -16.09 -15.94 -9.38
C LEU A 294 -16.79 -14.72 -8.76
N ARG A 295 -16.31 -13.50 -9.05
CA ARG A 295 -16.93 -12.25 -8.61
C ARG A 295 -18.36 -12.12 -9.14
N LYS A 296 -18.61 -12.44 -10.41
CA LYS A 296 -19.97 -12.41 -10.98
C LYS A 296 -20.90 -13.37 -10.24
N GLU A 297 -20.45 -14.59 -9.96
CA GLU A 297 -21.23 -15.59 -9.22
C GLU A 297 -21.53 -15.14 -7.80
N LEU A 298 -20.54 -14.56 -7.10
CA LEU A 298 -20.72 -14.04 -5.75
C LEU A 298 -21.65 -12.84 -5.70
N LEU A 299 -21.54 -11.89 -6.64
CA LEU A 299 -22.43 -10.73 -6.70
C LEU A 299 -23.88 -11.10 -7.04
N ASN A 300 -24.08 -12.14 -7.85
CA ASN A 300 -25.42 -12.67 -8.14
C ASN A 300 -26.13 -13.21 -6.89
N LEU A 301 -25.41 -13.59 -5.83
CA LEU A 301 -26.04 -14.00 -4.55
C LEU A 301 -26.72 -12.83 -3.83
N PHE A 302 -26.38 -11.59 -4.19
CA PHE A 302 -26.92 -10.36 -3.61
C PHE A 302 -27.82 -9.61 -4.60
N ASP A 303 -28.12 -10.17 -5.78
CA ASP A 303 -28.80 -9.49 -6.88
C ASP A 303 -28.11 -8.20 -7.37
N VAL A 304 -26.79 -8.08 -7.13
CA VAL A 304 -26.00 -6.92 -7.52
C VAL A 304 -25.37 -7.14 -8.90
N LYS A 305 -25.58 -6.18 -9.82
CA LYS A 305 -24.97 -6.23 -11.16
C LYS A 305 -23.45 -6.03 -11.08
N GLU A 306 -22.70 -6.76 -11.90
CA GLU A 306 -21.22 -6.74 -11.91
C GLU A 306 -20.60 -5.33 -12.05
N PHE A 307 -21.24 -4.48 -12.86
CA PHE A 307 -20.79 -3.12 -13.19
C PHE A 307 -21.45 -2.02 -12.37
N SER A 308 -22.33 -2.38 -11.43
CA SER A 308 -22.94 -1.38 -10.55
C SER A 308 -21.89 -0.71 -9.66
N ASP A 309 -22.12 0.55 -9.31
CA ASP A 309 -21.29 1.26 -8.33
C ASP A 309 -21.34 0.59 -6.95
N GLU A 310 -22.44 -0.10 -6.66
CA GLU A 310 -22.60 -0.91 -5.46
C GLU A 310 -21.67 -2.11 -5.48
N GLY A 311 -21.51 -2.84 -6.59
CA GLY A 311 -20.64 -4.02 -6.63
C GLY A 311 -19.14 -3.70 -6.68
N GLN A 312 -18.75 -2.45 -6.98
CA GLN A 312 -17.34 -2.07 -7.11
C GLN A 312 -16.67 -1.92 -5.73
N PHE A 313 -15.48 -2.51 -5.59
CA PHE A 313 -14.67 -2.32 -4.40
C PHE A 313 -14.14 -0.89 -4.36
N LYS A 314 -14.38 -0.19 -3.26
CA LYS A 314 -13.78 1.10 -2.91
C LYS A 314 -13.05 0.89 -1.59
N ASN A 315 -11.77 1.27 -1.52
CA ASN A 315 -11.00 1.10 -0.30
C ASN A 315 -11.67 1.90 0.84
N PRO A 316 -12.11 1.27 1.94
CA PRO A 316 -12.82 1.98 3.01
C PRO A 316 -11.91 2.93 3.80
N SER A 317 -10.61 2.64 3.80
CA SER A 317 -9.58 3.40 4.50
C SER A 317 -9.15 4.63 3.68
N THR A 318 -9.31 5.83 4.24
CA THR A 318 -8.61 7.04 3.74
C THR A 318 -7.22 7.16 4.35
N SER A 319 -6.40 8.08 3.83
CA SER A 319 -5.07 8.38 4.37
C SER A 319 -4.97 9.85 4.75
N LEU A 320 -4.31 10.12 5.87
CA LEU A 320 -3.95 11.46 6.32
C LEU A 320 -2.50 11.45 6.79
N ILE A 321 -1.60 11.82 5.87
CA ILE A 321 -0.16 11.62 6.03
C ILE A 321 0.52 12.91 6.51
N LEU A 322 1.26 12.81 7.61
CA LEU A 322 2.27 13.77 8.02
C LEU A 322 3.61 13.40 7.36
N PRO A 323 4.04 14.12 6.31
CA PRO A 323 5.23 13.74 5.58
C PRO A 323 6.50 14.05 6.38
N GLN A 324 7.45 13.12 6.28
CA GLN A 324 8.83 13.18 6.74
C GLN A 324 9.01 13.32 8.25
N TRP A 325 8.01 13.02 9.07
CA TRP A 325 8.12 13.08 10.54
C TRP A 325 9.48 12.58 11.05
N VAL A 326 10.15 13.41 11.86
CA VAL A 326 11.47 13.11 12.45
C VAL A 326 11.25 12.86 13.92
N CYS A 327 11.84 11.79 14.45
CA CYS A 327 11.92 11.62 15.89
C CYS A 327 12.97 12.55 16.49
N ASP A 328 12.58 13.34 17.50
CA ASP A 328 13.48 14.27 18.20
C ASP A 328 14.62 13.57 18.96
N TYR A 329 14.53 12.25 19.16
CA TYR A 329 15.51 11.48 19.94
C TYR A 329 16.51 10.71 19.08
N CYS A 330 16.05 10.00 18.05
CA CYS A 330 16.92 9.16 17.21
C CYS A 330 17.10 9.68 15.78
N ASN A 331 16.49 10.83 15.44
CA ASN A 331 16.48 11.42 14.10
C ASN A 331 15.93 10.51 12.99
N HIS A 332 15.26 9.41 13.35
CA HIS A 332 14.60 8.55 12.38
C HIS A 332 13.49 9.31 11.66
N THR A 333 13.53 9.27 10.33
CA THR A 333 12.56 9.91 9.43
C THR A 333 11.61 8.89 8.83
N ARG A 334 10.31 9.13 8.97
CA ARG A 334 9.27 8.40 8.25
C ARG A 334 8.05 9.28 7.96
N ASP A 335 7.25 8.91 6.99
CA ASP A 335 5.91 9.47 6.85
C ASP A 335 4.99 8.79 7.89
N VAL A 336 4.13 9.56 8.59
CA VAL A 336 3.18 9.02 9.57
C VAL A 336 1.77 9.17 9.02
N ASP A 337 1.04 8.07 8.84
CA ASP A 337 -0.37 8.10 8.39
C ASP A 337 -1.30 7.94 9.59
N ILE A 338 -1.98 9.03 9.96
CA ILE A 338 -2.83 9.07 11.15
C ILE A 338 -4.10 8.23 10.98
N CYS A 339 -4.50 7.93 9.74
CA CYS A 339 -5.66 7.09 9.48
C CYS A 339 -5.32 5.60 9.38
N ARG A 340 -4.05 5.26 9.13
CA ARG A 340 -3.66 3.91 8.70
C ARG A 340 -2.57 3.22 9.48
N ASP A 341 -1.65 3.98 10.06
CA ASP A 341 -0.63 3.41 10.94
C ASP A 341 -1.29 2.85 12.21
N ASP A 342 -0.66 1.84 12.81
CA ASP A 342 -1.08 1.32 14.09
C ASP A 342 -0.89 2.41 15.17
N GLU A 343 -1.76 2.49 16.18
CA GLU A 343 -1.70 3.58 17.18
C GLU A 343 -0.32 3.70 17.85
N ALA A 344 0.33 2.57 18.13
CA ALA A 344 1.70 2.56 18.65
C ALA A 344 2.69 3.26 17.71
N GLN A 345 2.54 3.10 16.39
CA GLN A 345 3.40 3.74 15.40
C GLN A 345 3.03 5.21 15.18
N ILE A 346 1.77 5.60 15.36
CA ILE A 346 1.33 7.00 15.30
C ILE A 346 1.93 7.78 16.48
N TRP A 347 1.94 7.18 17.67
CA TRP A 347 2.33 7.85 18.90
C TRP A 347 3.78 7.60 19.30
N ASN A 348 4.46 6.61 18.75
CA ASN A 348 5.83 6.28 19.12
C ASN A 348 6.73 6.14 17.88
N CYS A 349 8.02 6.36 18.07
CA CYS A 349 9.01 6.14 17.03
C CYS A 349 9.23 4.64 16.78
N GLU A 350 9.09 4.19 15.53
CA GLU A 350 9.35 2.79 15.12
C GLU A 350 10.79 2.31 15.42
N ALA A 351 11.75 3.22 15.53
CA ALA A 351 13.16 2.87 15.75
C ALA A 351 13.60 2.89 17.23
N CYS A 352 12.99 3.70 18.09
CA CYS A 352 13.43 3.86 19.49
C CYS A 352 12.30 3.80 20.52
N ASP A 353 11.06 3.55 20.07
CA ASP A 353 9.83 3.44 20.87
C ASP A 353 9.49 4.64 21.77
N LYS A 354 10.22 5.75 21.62
CA LYS A 354 9.93 6.98 22.38
C LYS A 354 8.64 7.64 21.88
N PRO A 355 7.82 8.18 22.80
CA PRO A 355 6.56 8.78 22.46
C PRO A 355 6.75 10.14 21.78
N PHE A 356 5.91 10.41 20.79
CA PHE A 356 5.73 11.70 20.15
C PHE A 356 4.76 12.57 20.95
N ASN A 357 4.97 13.88 20.87
CA ASN A 357 4.05 14.83 21.48
C ASN A 357 2.78 14.97 20.63
N LYS A 358 1.64 14.55 21.18
CA LYS A 358 0.33 14.64 20.54
C LYS A 358 -0.05 16.06 20.12
N LEU A 359 0.35 17.07 20.89
CA LEU A 359 0.08 18.48 20.56
C LEU A 359 0.82 18.93 19.30
N ILE A 360 2.05 18.44 19.08
CA ILE A 360 2.81 18.75 17.86
C ILE A 360 2.17 18.07 16.65
N ILE A 361 1.65 16.85 16.82
CA ILE A 361 0.90 16.15 15.77
C ILE A 361 -0.36 16.95 15.42
N GLU A 362 -1.13 17.37 16.42
CA GLU A 362 -2.33 18.19 16.25
C GLU A 362 -2.02 19.53 15.56
N GLU A 363 -1.00 20.26 16.00
CA GLU A 363 -0.54 21.51 15.37
C GLU A 363 -0.18 21.30 13.90
N LYS A 364 0.56 20.22 13.59
CA LYS A 364 0.93 19.89 12.20
C LYS A 364 -0.28 19.57 11.34
N LEU A 365 -1.31 18.91 11.90
CA LEU A 365 -2.56 18.66 11.19
C LEU A 365 -3.32 19.95 10.89
N ILE A 366 -3.45 20.85 11.87
CA ILE A 366 -4.06 22.17 11.71
C ILE A 366 -3.32 22.95 10.62
N PHE A 367 -1.98 22.93 10.65
CA PHE A 367 -1.16 23.57 9.61
C PHE A 367 -1.41 22.97 8.22
N GLN A 368 -1.50 21.64 8.08
CA GLN A 368 -1.82 21.01 6.80
C GLN A 368 -3.22 21.37 6.30
N PHE A 369 -4.19 21.42 7.21
CA PHE A 369 -5.57 21.74 6.89
C PHE A 369 -5.73 23.20 6.46
N THR A 370 -5.17 24.15 7.22
CA THR A 370 -5.14 25.58 6.86
C THR A 370 -4.42 25.83 5.54
N LYS A 371 -3.28 25.15 5.30
CA LYS A 371 -2.61 25.17 3.99
C LYS A 371 -3.50 24.65 2.86
N LEU A 372 -4.30 23.64 3.12
CA LEU A 372 -5.26 23.09 2.15
C LEU A 372 -6.39 24.08 1.85
N MET A 373 -6.91 24.76 2.87
CA MET A 373 -7.88 25.85 2.70
C MET A 373 -7.29 27.01 1.90
N ALA A 374 -6.09 27.48 2.26
CA ALA A 374 -5.39 28.53 1.52
C ALA A 374 -5.23 28.15 0.04
N LYS A 375 -4.79 26.92 -0.25
CA LYS A 375 -4.68 26.42 -1.63
C LYS A 375 -6.01 26.42 -2.38
N PHE A 376 -7.11 26.13 -1.70
CA PHE A 376 -8.44 26.16 -2.30
C PHE A 376 -8.92 27.59 -2.57
N LEU A 377 -8.65 28.53 -1.66
CA LEU A 377 -9.05 29.94 -1.81
C LEU A 377 -8.21 30.67 -2.86
N THR A 378 -6.91 30.33 -2.98
CA THR A 378 -5.99 30.92 -3.96
C THR A 378 -5.83 30.06 -5.22
N GLN A 379 -6.80 29.18 -5.50
CA GLN A 379 -6.71 28.29 -6.66
C GLN A 379 -6.92 29.05 -7.97
N ASP A 380 -6.32 28.54 -9.04
CA ASP A 380 -6.64 29.02 -10.38
C ASP A 380 -8.01 28.51 -10.85
N PHE A 381 -8.60 29.24 -11.79
CA PHE A 381 -9.77 28.79 -12.54
C PHE A 381 -9.37 28.33 -13.93
N LYS A 382 -10.03 27.27 -14.42
CA LYS A 382 -9.85 26.75 -15.78
C LYS A 382 -11.13 26.88 -16.58
N CYS A 383 -11.03 27.05 -17.89
CA CYS A 383 -12.21 27.10 -18.75
C CYS A 383 -12.85 25.71 -18.89
N SER A 384 -14.17 25.62 -18.80
CA SER A 384 -14.93 24.36 -19.00
C SER A 384 -14.81 23.77 -20.40
N LYS A 385 -14.57 24.59 -21.44
CA LYS A 385 -14.48 24.15 -22.84
C LYS A 385 -13.05 23.86 -23.29
N CYS A 386 -12.16 24.85 -23.19
CA CYS A 386 -10.79 24.74 -23.72
C CYS A 386 -9.73 24.37 -22.67
N SER A 387 -10.11 24.26 -21.38
CA SER A 387 -9.19 23.97 -20.27
C SER A 387 -8.03 24.96 -20.09
N ARG A 388 -8.04 26.13 -20.75
CA ARG A 388 -7.06 27.21 -20.51
C ARG A 388 -7.25 27.78 -19.09
N ILE A 389 -6.14 28.16 -18.46
CA ILE A 389 -6.12 28.80 -17.14
C ILE A 389 -6.53 30.28 -17.29
N ARG A 390 -7.26 30.79 -16.30
CA ARG A 390 -7.67 32.19 -16.24
C ARG A 390 -6.45 33.05 -15.93
N GLU A 391 -6.06 33.90 -16.88
CA GLU A 391 -4.91 34.82 -16.73
C GLU A 391 -5.31 36.16 -16.12
N SER A 392 -6.58 36.57 -16.25
CA SER A 392 -7.06 37.88 -15.79
C SER A 392 -8.19 37.77 -14.77
N GLU A 393 -8.06 38.49 -13.67
CA GLU A 393 -9.01 38.47 -12.55
C GLU A 393 -10.37 39.11 -12.85
N LEU A 394 -10.46 39.91 -13.92
CA LEU A 394 -11.69 40.60 -14.33
C LEU A 394 -12.47 39.89 -15.44
N SER A 395 -11.89 38.87 -16.08
CA SER A 395 -12.57 38.16 -17.18
C SER A 395 -13.75 37.34 -16.66
N ALA A 396 -14.98 37.69 -17.02
CA ALA A 396 -16.16 36.90 -16.66
C ALA A 396 -16.23 35.55 -17.38
N HIS A 397 -15.71 35.51 -18.61
CA HIS A 397 -15.72 34.33 -19.48
C HIS A 397 -14.38 34.16 -20.18
N CYS A 398 -14.10 32.94 -20.63
CA CYS A 398 -12.95 32.67 -21.49
C CYS A 398 -13.20 33.18 -22.92
N ASN A 399 -12.13 33.44 -23.67
CA ASN A 399 -12.18 33.85 -25.09
C ASN A 399 -12.94 32.86 -25.99
N CYS A 400 -13.07 31.58 -25.58
CA CYS A 400 -13.88 30.58 -26.28
C CYS A 400 -15.36 30.55 -25.84
N SER A 401 -15.81 31.59 -25.12
CA SER A 401 -17.15 31.70 -24.53
C SER A 401 -17.47 30.53 -23.58
N GLY A 402 -16.45 30.01 -22.90
CA GLY A 402 -16.61 29.01 -21.84
C GLY A 402 -16.58 29.65 -20.46
N SER A 403 -17.32 29.08 -19.52
CA SER A 403 -17.33 29.51 -18.13
C SER A 403 -16.05 29.08 -17.40
N TRP A 404 -15.63 29.89 -16.43
CA TRP A 404 -14.55 29.56 -15.51
C TRP A 404 -15.05 28.58 -14.44
N VAL A 405 -14.31 27.49 -14.25
CA VAL A 405 -14.59 26.47 -13.23
C VAL A 405 -13.37 26.29 -12.35
N SER A 406 -13.60 25.99 -11.08
CA SER A 406 -12.54 25.78 -10.09
C SER A 406 -11.64 24.59 -10.48
N THR A 407 -10.33 24.73 -10.30
CA THR A 407 -9.39 23.63 -10.55
C THR A 407 -9.51 22.53 -9.49
N ILE A 408 -9.82 22.91 -8.25
CA ILE A 408 -10.10 22.05 -7.11
C ILE A 408 -11.61 22.11 -6.83
N SER A 409 -12.28 20.97 -6.80
CA SER A 409 -13.72 20.94 -6.57
C SER A 409 -14.06 21.14 -5.09
N LYS A 410 -15.16 21.86 -4.81
CA LYS A 410 -15.71 21.98 -3.45
C LYS A 410 -15.97 20.60 -2.83
N LYS A 411 -16.49 19.64 -3.62
CA LYS A 411 -16.79 18.28 -3.16
C LYS A 411 -15.55 17.54 -2.64
N ASP A 412 -14.39 17.74 -3.28
CA ASP A 412 -13.15 17.08 -2.83
C ASP A 412 -12.62 17.69 -1.53
N ILE A 413 -12.82 18.99 -1.33
CA ILE A 413 -12.50 19.67 -0.06
C ILE A 413 -13.39 19.14 1.06
N PHE A 414 -14.70 19.06 0.86
CA PHE A 414 -15.62 18.51 1.84
C PHE A 414 -15.31 17.05 2.22
N LYS A 415 -14.94 16.21 1.24
CA LYS A 415 -14.48 14.85 1.54
C LYS A 415 -13.27 14.84 2.46
N ARG A 416 -12.33 15.78 2.25
CA ARG A 416 -11.10 15.87 3.04
C ARG A 416 -11.35 16.47 4.42
N LEU A 417 -12.24 17.46 4.52
CA LEU A 417 -12.73 18.02 5.78
C LEU A 417 -13.33 16.92 6.67
N LYS A 418 -14.17 16.05 6.10
CA LYS A 418 -14.76 14.91 6.84
C LYS A 418 -13.69 14.00 7.44
N VAL A 419 -12.57 13.78 6.74
CA VAL A 419 -11.45 12.99 7.28
C VAL A 419 -10.79 13.68 8.48
N TYR A 420 -10.57 15.00 8.42
CA TYR A 420 -10.03 15.74 9.58
C TYR A 420 -10.98 15.69 10.78
N ILE A 421 -12.29 15.81 10.55
CA ILE A 421 -13.30 15.68 11.62
C ILE A 421 -13.24 14.29 12.24
N ASN A 422 -13.29 13.23 11.42
CA ASN A 422 -13.20 11.85 11.91
C ASN A 422 -11.92 11.60 12.71
N VAL A 423 -10.78 12.11 12.26
CA VAL A 423 -9.49 12.02 12.96
C VAL A 423 -9.55 12.78 14.29
N SER A 424 -10.17 13.96 14.30
CA SER A 424 -10.32 14.76 15.51
C SER A 424 -11.19 14.07 16.56
N ASP A 425 -12.29 13.42 16.13
CA ASP A 425 -13.19 12.67 17.02
C ASP A 425 -12.53 11.39 17.51
N ALA A 426 -11.86 10.63 16.62
CA ALA A 426 -11.21 9.37 16.96
C ALA A 426 -10.09 9.54 18.00
N TYR A 427 -9.28 10.60 17.89
CA TYR A 427 -8.15 10.85 18.78
C TYR A 427 -8.34 11.99 19.79
N GLN A 428 -9.55 12.56 19.85
CA GLN A 428 -9.94 13.64 20.77
C GLN A 428 -9.08 14.92 20.63
N PHE A 429 -8.76 15.30 19.40
CA PHE A 429 -8.05 16.55 19.08
C PHE A 429 -8.99 17.74 19.14
N ARG A 430 -8.97 18.48 20.25
CA ARG A 430 -9.88 19.60 20.50
C ARG A 430 -9.61 20.80 19.59
N LEU A 431 -8.35 21.19 19.44
CA LEU A 431 -7.99 22.36 18.62
C LEU A 431 -8.27 22.09 17.14
N LEU A 432 -7.98 20.87 16.68
CA LEU A 432 -8.30 20.49 15.32
C LEU A 432 -9.81 20.52 15.06
N LYS A 433 -10.60 20.01 16.02
CA LYS A 433 -12.05 20.00 15.93
C LYS A 433 -12.64 21.41 15.87
N ASP A 434 -12.21 22.30 16.77
CA ASP A 434 -12.66 23.69 16.79
C ASP A 434 -12.41 24.39 15.44
N VAL A 435 -11.22 24.18 14.86
CA VAL A 435 -10.85 24.75 13.55
C VAL A 435 -11.67 24.14 12.40
N THR A 436 -12.03 22.85 12.46
CA THR A 436 -12.87 22.23 11.43
C THR A 436 -14.33 22.63 11.55
N ASP A 437 -14.84 22.83 12.77
CA ASP A 437 -16.23 23.18 13.04
C ASP A 437 -16.51 24.65 12.66
N GLU A 438 -15.58 25.57 12.94
CA GLU A 438 -15.69 26.98 12.51
C GLU A 438 -15.91 27.12 10.99
N LEU A 439 -15.32 26.22 10.20
CA LEU A 439 -15.44 26.20 8.74
C LEU A 439 -16.64 25.40 8.22
N LEU A 440 -17.33 24.64 9.06
CA LEU A 440 -18.61 24.00 8.71
C LEU A 440 -19.78 24.96 8.91
N ASP A 441 -19.69 25.82 9.92
CA ASP A 441 -20.74 26.76 10.29
C ASP A 441 -20.74 28.05 9.43
N GLY A 442 -19.61 28.37 8.78
CA GLY A 442 -19.44 29.51 7.84
C GLY A 442 -19.52 29.12 6.37
#